data_AF-T0B3B3-F1
#
_entry.id   AF-T0B3B3-F1
#
_cell.length_a   1.000
_cell.length_b   1.000
_cell.length_c   1.000
_cell.angle_alpha   90.00
_cell.angle_beta   90.00
_cell.angle_gamma   90.00
#
_symmetry.space_group_name_H-M   'P 1'
#
loop_
_entity.id
_entity.type
_entity.pdbx_description
1 polymer ?
#
loop_
_entity_poly.entity_id
_entity_poly.type
_entity_poly.pdbx_seq_one_letter_code
_entity_poly.pdbx_strand_id
1 'polypeptide(L)'
;MMLLWLVVAYLVVSIGVGLYAATRVHNTRDYITAGRNLPMIVVLAMVFATWFGAETVLGTSATFLEEGFRGLISDPLGASACLVLFGLVFARPLYRMNLLTLGDYFRVRYNRTTELVLSICIVLSYLGWVAAQVTALGLVFNVLSNDLVSMNQGMLIGAAVVLVYTLFGGMWSVAMTTFMQMIVIVIGLIWVTWIAGDMAGGFETVISQAAAEGKLAFLPTLDLIDIIAWIAAFSTMALGSIPQQDVFQRVNSSKNETIAVWGTTLGGMSYFFFAAVPLFLAYTANIIDPDMVARLMEQDSQLILPTLILQYMPFYAQVIFFGALLSVIMSTASGTLLAPSVTFSENVLRGFIPGMSDRSLLLSTRITVVVFTVLVTWYATSSGSSIHEMVENAYRITLAGAFVPLAAGLFWKRANNLGAALAIVCGLATWILLELFIPEGDIEPQLYGLAASALGMLVGGLAGKSEHHRPRAGHHHAAAATHHHTR
;
A
#
# COMPACT_ATOMS: atom_id res chain seq x y z
N MET A 1 27.44 -14.65 -5.18
CA MET A 1 27.17 -15.60 -4.07
C MET A 1 27.33 -15.02 -2.67
N MET A 2 28.45 -14.39 -2.31
CA MET A 2 28.62 -13.82 -0.94
C MET A 2 27.55 -12.77 -0.59
N LEU A 3 27.20 -11.89 -1.54
CA LEU A 3 26.12 -10.91 -1.40
C LEU A 3 24.77 -11.56 -1.04
N LEU A 4 24.37 -12.59 -1.80
CA LEU A 4 23.14 -13.34 -1.57
C LEU A 4 23.10 -13.93 -0.14
N TRP A 5 24.21 -14.48 0.36
CA TRP A 5 24.24 -15.05 1.71
C TRP A 5 24.11 -14.01 2.82
N LEU A 6 24.72 -12.83 2.66
CA LEU A 6 24.55 -11.72 3.61
C LEU A 6 23.11 -11.22 3.62
N VAL A 7 22.50 -11.15 2.44
CA VAL A 7 21.09 -10.84 2.29
C VAL A 7 20.21 -11.89 2.95
N VAL A 8 20.47 -13.18 2.74
CA VAL A 8 19.73 -14.27 3.41
C VAL A 8 19.89 -14.19 4.92
N ALA A 9 21.09 -13.88 5.43
CA ALA A 9 21.31 -13.68 6.86
C ALA A 9 20.44 -12.53 7.41
N TYR A 10 20.36 -11.42 6.69
CA TYR A 10 19.46 -10.31 7.03
C TYR A 10 17.99 -10.75 7.06
N LEU A 11 17.53 -11.50 6.07
CA LEU A 11 16.17 -12.05 6.02
C LEU A 11 15.88 -12.93 7.25
N VAL A 12 16.80 -13.81 7.61
CA VAL A 12 16.66 -14.68 8.79
C VAL A 12 16.54 -13.87 10.08
N VAL A 13 17.33 -12.79 10.24
CA VAL A 13 17.22 -11.89 11.39
C VAL A 13 15.85 -11.21 11.43
N SER A 14 15.37 -10.68 10.30
CA SER A 14 14.06 -10.03 10.21
C SER A 14 12.91 -10.99 10.54
N ILE A 15 12.94 -12.20 9.99
CA ILE A 15 11.97 -13.26 10.30
C ILE A 15 12.04 -13.59 11.79
N GLY A 16 13.23 -13.72 12.37
CA GLY A 16 13.43 -13.99 13.79
C GLY A 16 12.79 -12.94 14.70
N VAL A 17 12.94 -11.66 14.36
CA VAL A 17 12.30 -10.54 15.07
C VAL A 17 10.78 -10.62 14.96
N GLY A 18 10.26 -10.91 13.76
CA GLY A 18 8.82 -11.07 13.53
C GLY A 18 8.21 -12.24 14.32
N LEU A 19 8.87 -13.39 14.31
CA LEU A 19 8.47 -14.57 15.08
C LEU A 19 8.57 -14.35 16.59
N TYR A 20 9.58 -13.62 17.07
CA TYR A 20 9.66 -13.21 18.47
C TYR A 20 8.49 -12.29 18.85
N ALA A 21 8.17 -11.30 18.02
CA ALA A 21 7.02 -10.42 18.23
C ALA A 21 5.68 -11.18 18.18
N ALA A 22 5.60 -12.28 17.41
CA ALA A 22 4.42 -13.14 17.35
C ALA A 22 4.05 -13.77 18.71
N THR A 23 5.01 -13.91 19.63
CA THR A 23 4.74 -14.39 21.00
C THR A 23 3.81 -13.46 21.80
N ARG A 24 3.60 -12.22 21.33
CA ARG A 24 2.67 -11.25 21.95
C ARG A 24 1.23 -11.38 21.49
N VAL A 25 0.94 -12.24 20.51
CA VAL A 25 -0.42 -12.43 19.97
C VAL A 25 -1.16 -13.49 20.78
N HIS A 26 -2.18 -13.08 21.53
CA HIS A 26 -3.00 -14.00 22.33
C HIS A 26 -4.44 -14.14 21.83
N ASN A 27 -4.95 -13.14 21.11
CA ASN A 27 -6.34 -13.07 20.64
C ASN A 27 -6.42 -12.32 19.30
N THR A 28 -7.62 -12.25 18.71
CA THR A 28 -7.84 -11.56 17.43
C THR A 28 -7.51 -10.07 17.48
N ARG A 29 -7.79 -9.38 18.59
CA ARG A 29 -7.51 -7.94 18.72
C ARG A 29 -6.01 -7.65 18.69
N ASP A 30 -5.20 -8.49 19.32
CA ASP A 30 -3.74 -8.41 19.25
C ASP A 30 -3.23 -8.69 17.84
N TYR A 31 -3.81 -9.69 17.16
CA TYR A 31 -3.42 -10.06 15.80
C TYR A 31 -3.74 -8.96 14.79
N ILE A 32 -4.89 -8.31 14.91
CA ILE A 32 -5.35 -7.30 13.93
C ILE A 32 -4.83 -5.91 14.25
N THR A 33 -4.83 -5.49 15.52
CA THR A 33 -4.59 -4.07 15.91
C THR A 33 -3.46 -3.88 16.91
N ALA A 34 -2.71 -4.95 17.23
CA ALA A 34 -1.72 -4.94 18.30
C ALA A 34 -2.26 -4.37 19.63
N GLY A 35 -3.55 -4.65 19.91
CA GLY A 35 -4.23 -4.18 21.11
C GLY A 35 -4.45 -2.67 21.20
N ARG A 36 -4.25 -1.90 20.10
CA ARG A 36 -4.25 -0.43 20.09
C ARG A 36 -3.25 0.18 21.08
N ASN A 37 -2.02 -0.32 21.11
CA ASN A 37 -1.02 0.12 22.08
C ASN A 37 0.29 0.64 21.44
N LEU A 38 0.30 0.85 20.13
CA LEU A 38 1.52 1.22 19.43
C LEU A 38 1.86 2.71 19.64
N PRO A 39 3.13 3.04 19.96
CA PRO A 39 3.58 4.40 20.16
C PRO A 39 3.79 5.13 18.82
N MET A 40 3.91 6.46 18.90
CA MET A 40 4.05 7.36 17.75
C MET A 40 5.08 6.92 16.72
N ILE A 41 6.31 6.63 17.17
CA ILE A 41 7.42 6.30 16.27
C ILE A 41 7.17 5.00 15.49
N VAL A 42 6.50 4.02 16.11
CA VAL A 42 6.19 2.74 15.47
C VAL A 42 5.06 2.93 14.46
N VAL A 43 4.04 3.73 14.79
CA VAL A 43 2.96 4.04 13.84
C VAL A 43 3.48 4.82 12.63
N LEU A 44 4.32 5.83 12.85
CA LEU A 44 4.99 6.57 11.77
C LEU A 44 5.80 5.60 10.89
N ALA A 45 6.62 4.74 11.50
CA ALA A 45 7.43 3.76 10.78
C ALA A 45 6.57 2.82 9.93
N MET A 46 5.49 2.29 10.50
CA MET A 46 4.55 1.45 9.76
C MET A 46 3.89 2.20 8.60
N VAL A 47 3.44 3.44 8.85
CA VAL A 47 2.79 4.25 7.80
C VAL A 47 3.74 4.46 6.64
N PHE A 48 4.94 4.96 6.94
CA PHE A 48 6.02 5.18 5.98
C PHE A 48 6.39 3.89 5.21
N ALA A 49 6.79 2.84 5.91
CA ALA A 49 7.47 1.70 5.29
C ALA A 49 6.54 0.68 4.61
N THR A 50 5.22 0.78 4.74
CA THR A 50 4.32 0.00 3.88
C THR A 50 3.96 0.75 2.60
N TRP A 51 4.10 2.07 2.57
CA TRP A 51 3.85 2.85 1.36
C TRP A 51 5.13 3.05 0.56
N PHE A 52 6.26 3.16 1.25
CA PHE A 52 7.58 3.07 0.65
C PHE A 52 7.88 1.61 0.30
N GLY A 53 7.26 1.13 -0.78
CA GLY A 53 7.30 -0.26 -1.26
C GLY A 53 8.20 -0.47 -2.48
N ALA A 54 8.13 -1.67 -3.08
CA ALA A 54 8.86 -2.00 -4.30
C ALA A 54 8.64 -1.00 -5.44
N GLU A 55 7.41 -0.52 -5.58
CA GLU A 55 7.02 0.45 -6.60
C GLU A 55 7.84 1.73 -6.48
N THR A 56 7.88 2.36 -5.30
CA THR A 56 8.62 3.61 -5.09
C THR A 56 10.11 3.49 -5.42
N VAL A 57 10.71 2.32 -5.15
CA VAL A 57 12.16 2.12 -5.35
C VAL A 57 12.51 1.67 -6.76
N LEU A 58 11.70 0.82 -7.40
CA LEU A 58 12.04 0.23 -8.71
C LEU A 58 11.15 0.74 -9.85
N GLY A 59 9.86 0.97 -9.60
CA GLY A 59 8.87 1.41 -10.59
C GLY A 59 8.90 2.93 -10.78
N THR A 60 8.56 3.68 -9.73
CA THR A 60 8.50 5.16 -9.73
C THR A 60 9.83 5.78 -10.17
N SER A 61 10.95 5.15 -9.84
CA SER A 61 12.28 5.55 -10.28
C SER A 61 12.50 5.41 -11.80
N ALA A 62 11.93 4.37 -12.41
CA ALA A 62 11.96 4.18 -13.85
C ALA A 62 11.02 5.17 -14.57
N THR A 63 9.80 5.33 -14.07
CA THR A 63 8.84 6.32 -14.59
C THR A 63 9.42 7.74 -14.55
N PHE A 64 10.19 8.08 -13.51
CA PHE A 64 10.87 9.37 -13.44
C PHE A 64 11.91 9.57 -14.56
N LEU A 65 12.64 8.54 -14.94
CA LEU A 65 13.61 8.61 -16.04
C LEU A 65 12.93 8.83 -17.39
N GLU A 66 11.73 8.32 -17.57
CA GLU A 66 10.95 8.51 -18.81
C GLU A 66 10.21 9.85 -18.80
N GLU A 67 9.35 10.07 -17.80
CA GLU A 67 8.33 11.12 -17.78
C GLU A 67 8.66 12.29 -16.83
N GLY A 68 9.69 12.17 -15.98
CA GLY A 68 9.97 13.13 -14.92
C GLY A 68 8.86 13.16 -13.86
N PHE A 69 8.76 14.25 -13.09
CA PHE A 69 7.73 14.43 -12.06
C PHE A 69 6.30 14.47 -12.61
N ARG A 70 6.13 14.64 -13.93
CA ARG A 70 4.81 14.60 -14.57
C ARG A 70 4.21 13.19 -14.59
N GLY A 71 5.04 12.15 -14.62
CA GLY A 71 4.59 10.77 -14.47
C GLY A 71 4.38 10.35 -13.00
N LEU A 72 4.75 11.20 -12.04
CA LEU A 72 4.80 10.85 -10.61
C LEU A 72 3.63 11.44 -9.80
N ILE A 73 2.52 11.73 -10.47
CA ILE A 73 1.35 12.37 -9.88
C ILE A 73 0.56 11.38 -9.04
N SER A 74 0.46 10.13 -9.49
CA SER A 74 -0.07 9.02 -8.72
C SER A 74 0.86 8.73 -7.53
N ASP A 75 2.13 8.41 -7.79
CA ASP A 75 3.14 8.10 -6.79
C ASP A 75 4.44 8.89 -7.04
N PRO A 76 5.02 9.60 -6.06
CA PRO A 76 4.69 9.63 -4.64
C PRO A 76 3.64 10.67 -4.23
N LEU A 77 3.23 11.57 -5.12
CA LEU A 77 2.40 12.73 -4.74
C LEU A 77 1.01 12.32 -4.24
N GLY A 78 0.25 11.56 -5.04
CA GLY A 78 -1.08 11.10 -4.68
C GLY A 78 -1.08 10.17 -3.46
N ALA A 79 -0.15 9.21 -3.41
CA ALA A 79 0.04 8.32 -2.25
C ALA A 79 0.32 9.10 -0.94
N SER A 80 1.21 10.09 -0.99
CA SER A 80 1.49 10.97 0.16
C SER A 80 0.27 11.79 0.57
N ALA A 81 -0.44 12.34 -0.43
CA ALA A 81 -1.66 13.10 -0.21
C ALA A 81 -2.74 12.24 0.45
N CYS A 82 -2.92 10.98 0.04
CA CYS A 82 -3.82 10.03 0.71
C CYS A 82 -3.51 9.95 2.21
N LEU A 83 -2.26 9.68 2.58
CA LEU A 83 -1.87 9.50 3.99
C LEU A 83 -2.06 10.77 4.82
N VAL A 84 -1.68 11.93 4.28
CA VAL A 84 -1.86 13.22 4.94
C VAL A 84 -3.35 13.56 5.10
N LEU A 85 -4.14 13.40 4.03
CA LEU A 85 -5.58 13.65 4.05
C LEU A 85 -6.29 12.68 4.99
N PHE A 86 -5.93 11.39 4.96
CA PHE A 86 -6.48 10.40 5.87
C PHE A 86 -6.17 10.78 7.32
N GLY A 87 -4.91 11.08 7.64
CA GLY A 87 -4.48 11.48 8.97
C GLY A 87 -5.26 12.69 9.49
N LEU A 88 -5.34 13.76 8.71
CA LEU A 88 -5.95 15.03 9.14
C LEU A 88 -7.49 15.01 9.14
N VAL A 89 -8.12 14.26 8.23
CA VAL A 89 -9.57 14.34 7.99
C VAL A 89 -10.31 13.08 8.47
N PHE A 90 -9.80 11.89 8.16
CA PHE A 90 -10.52 10.63 8.34
C PHE A 90 -10.13 9.86 9.61
N ALA A 91 -8.88 9.98 10.07
CA ALA A 91 -8.35 9.17 11.16
C ALA A 91 -9.12 9.39 12.47
N ARG A 92 -9.40 10.65 12.83
CA ARG A 92 -10.09 11.01 14.08
C ARG A 92 -11.49 10.41 14.20
N PRO A 93 -12.44 10.63 13.25
CA PRO A 93 -13.79 10.08 13.38
C PRO A 93 -13.79 8.55 13.35
N LEU A 94 -12.95 7.92 12.53
CA LEU A 94 -12.84 6.46 12.43
C LEU A 94 -12.22 5.83 13.67
N TYR A 95 -11.15 6.42 14.22
CA TYR A 95 -10.45 5.91 15.41
C TYR A 95 -11.37 5.81 16.64
N ARG A 96 -12.27 6.78 16.81
CA ARG A 96 -13.22 6.85 17.94
C ARG A 96 -14.28 5.74 17.91
N MET A 97 -14.52 5.12 16.77
CA MET A 97 -15.52 4.08 16.63
C MET A 97 -15.06 2.72 17.21
N ASN A 98 -13.75 2.55 17.43
CA ASN A 98 -13.15 1.32 18.00
C ASN A 98 -13.59 0.04 17.24
N LEU A 99 -13.58 0.12 15.91
CA LEU A 99 -13.92 -0.97 14.99
C LEU A 99 -12.69 -1.85 14.74
N LEU A 100 -12.86 -3.09 14.28
CA LEU A 100 -11.73 -3.95 13.88
C LEU A 100 -11.30 -3.66 12.44
N THR A 101 -12.26 -3.38 11.57
CA THR A 101 -12.07 -3.19 10.14
C THR A 101 -12.79 -1.94 9.63
N LEU A 102 -12.39 -1.47 8.45
CA LEU A 102 -13.15 -0.45 7.74
C LEU A 102 -14.49 -1.02 7.21
N GLY A 103 -14.59 -2.33 6.95
CA GLY A 103 -15.85 -2.97 6.60
C GLY A 103 -16.91 -2.81 7.69
N ASP A 104 -16.51 -2.92 8.97
CA ASP A 104 -17.43 -2.71 10.10
C ASP A 104 -18.05 -1.32 10.08
N TYR A 105 -17.30 -0.32 9.62
CA TYR A 105 -17.81 1.04 9.48
C TYR A 105 -18.96 1.09 8.46
N PHE A 106 -18.80 0.45 7.30
CA PHE A 106 -19.87 0.39 6.30
C PHE A 106 -21.11 -0.33 6.81
N ARG A 107 -20.94 -1.37 7.64
CA ARG A 107 -22.05 -2.06 8.29
C ARG A 107 -22.81 -1.16 9.25
N VAL A 108 -22.08 -0.47 10.13
CA VAL A 108 -22.65 0.41 11.16
C VAL A 108 -23.31 1.63 10.52
N ARG A 109 -22.71 2.16 9.45
CA ARG A 109 -23.19 3.37 8.79
C ARG A 109 -24.36 3.12 7.84
N TYR A 110 -24.31 1.99 7.14
CA TYR A 110 -25.26 1.61 6.12
C TYR A 110 -25.93 0.28 6.52
N ASN A 111 -25.52 -0.82 5.90
CA ASN A 111 -26.07 -2.14 6.14
C ASN A 111 -25.07 -3.24 5.78
N ARG A 112 -25.46 -4.50 6.04
CA ARG A 112 -24.64 -5.69 5.79
C ARG A 112 -24.31 -5.92 4.32
N THR A 113 -25.21 -5.56 3.39
CA THR A 113 -24.97 -5.71 1.95
C THR A 113 -23.91 -4.73 1.47
N THR A 114 -24.00 -3.46 1.88
CA THR A 114 -23.00 -2.43 1.59
C THR A 114 -21.63 -2.82 2.14
N GLU A 115 -21.56 -3.30 3.38
CA GLU A 115 -20.34 -3.86 3.96
C GLU A 115 -19.74 -4.95 3.07
N LEU A 116 -20.53 -5.98 2.73
CA LEU A 116 -20.04 -7.13 1.98
C LEU A 116 -19.45 -6.71 0.62
N VAL A 117 -20.19 -5.90 -0.15
CA VAL A 117 -19.75 -5.49 -1.50
C VAL A 117 -18.49 -4.63 -1.44
N LEU A 118 -18.46 -3.63 -0.53
CA LEU A 118 -17.29 -2.76 -0.40
C LEU A 118 -16.07 -3.50 0.15
N SER A 119 -16.25 -4.41 1.11
CA SER A 119 -15.17 -5.25 1.62
C SER A 119 -14.59 -6.15 0.52
N ILE A 120 -15.42 -6.71 -0.37
CA ILE A 120 -14.93 -7.48 -1.52
C ILE A 120 -14.14 -6.59 -2.49
N CYS A 121 -14.64 -5.39 -2.82
CA CYS A 121 -13.94 -4.44 -3.69
C CYS A 121 -12.56 -4.07 -3.11
N ILE A 122 -12.49 -3.78 -1.81
CA ILE A 122 -11.23 -3.47 -1.11
C ILE A 122 -10.30 -4.70 -1.14
N VAL A 123 -10.79 -5.90 -0.82
CA VAL A 123 -9.95 -7.12 -0.86
C VAL A 123 -9.39 -7.38 -2.25
N LEU A 124 -10.20 -7.22 -3.31
CA LEU A 124 -9.76 -7.39 -4.70
C LEU A 124 -8.71 -6.36 -5.11
N SER A 125 -8.81 -5.11 -4.62
CA SER A 125 -7.79 -4.09 -4.90
C SER A 125 -6.39 -4.53 -4.47
N TYR A 126 -6.25 -5.21 -3.33
CA TYR A 126 -4.94 -5.64 -2.84
C TYR A 126 -4.24 -6.68 -3.73
N LEU A 127 -4.94 -7.37 -4.63
CA LEU A 127 -4.32 -8.36 -5.51
C LEU A 127 -3.18 -7.76 -6.34
N GLY A 128 -3.41 -6.59 -6.94
CA GLY A 128 -2.42 -5.88 -7.74
C GLY A 128 -1.22 -5.43 -6.91
N TRP A 129 -1.49 -4.76 -5.79
CA TRP A 129 -0.43 -4.19 -4.96
C TRP A 129 0.48 -5.24 -4.32
N VAL A 130 -0.07 -6.31 -3.76
CA VAL A 130 0.76 -7.37 -3.15
C VAL A 130 1.52 -8.14 -4.23
N ALA A 131 0.90 -8.38 -5.38
CA ALA A 131 1.56 -9.08 -6.47
C ALA A 131 2.75 -8.29 -7.03
N ALA A 132 2.66 -6.95 -7.09
CA ALA A 132 3.81 -6.08 -7.38
C ALA A 132 4.98 -6.31 -6.41
N GLN A 133 4.71 -6.47 -5.10
CA GLN A 133 5.76 -6.78 -4.13
C GLN A 133 6.36 -8.18 -4.34
N VAL A 134 5.52 -9.18 -4.67
CA VAL A 134 5.98 -10.54 -4.96
C VAL A 134 6.86 -10.58 -6.21
N THR A 135 6.48 -9.85 -7.26
CA THR A 135 7.28 -9.67 -8.48
C THR A 135 8.65 -9.07 -8.16
N ALA A 136 8.69 -8.03 -7.34
CA ALA A 136 9.95 -7.41 -6.92
C ALA A 136 10.86 -8.35 -6.12
N LEU A 137 10.29 -9.18 -5.23
CA LEU A 137 11.08 -10.23 -4.55
C LEU A 137 11.66 -11.22 -5.56
N GLY A 138 10.87 -11.61 -6.57
CA GLY A 138 11.31 -12.44 -7.68
C GLY A 138 12.53 -11.86 -8.38
N LEU A 139 12.45 -10.58 -8.74
CA LEU A 139 13.50 -9.85 -9.43
C LEU A 139 14.77 -9.82 -8.57
N VAL A 140 14.66 -9.45 -7.30
CA VAL A 140 15.82 -9.36 -6.40
C VAL A 140 16.49 -10.71 -6.21
N PHE A 141 15.74 -11.80 -6.00
CA PHE A 141 16.34 -13.13 -5.86
C PHE A 141 16.99 -13.61 -7.16
N ASN A 142 16.37 -13.35 -8.31
CA ASN A 142 16.93 -13.69 -9.60
C ASN A 142 18.27 -12.97 -9.83
N VAL A 143 18.28 -11.65 -9.67
CA VAL A 143 19.47 -10.80 -9.82
C VAL A 143 20.58 -11.21 -8.85
N LEU A 144 20.30 -11.37 -7.55
CA LEU A 144 21.31 -11.71 -6.55
C LEU A 144 21.88 -13.12 -6.69
N SER A 145 21.11 -14.01 -7.31
CA SER A 145 21.53 -15.40 -7.59
C SER A 145 22.33 -15.54 -8.88
N ASN A 146 22.51 -14.46 -9.66
CA ASN A 146 23.03 -14.50 -11.03
C ASN A 146 22.28 -15.54 -11.89
N ASP A 147 20.95 -15.42 -11.95
CA ASP A 147 20.05 -16.27 -12.73
C ASP A 147 19.98 -17.75 -12.35
N LEU A 148 20.63 -18.18 -11.26
CA LEU A 148 20.45 -19.54 -10.72
C LEU A 148 19.02 -19.77 -10.21
N VAL A 149 18.37 -18.72 -9.73
CA VAL A 149 16.97 -18.70 -9.35
C VAL A 149 16.22 -17.94 -10.44
N SER A 150 15.29 -18.61 -11.12
CA SER A 150 14.42 -17.93 -12.08
C SER A 150 13.48 -16.93 -11.38
N MET A 151 12.97 -15.95 -12.13
CA MET A 151 11.99 -14.97 -11.62
C MET A 151 10.83 -15.64 -10.85
N ASN A 152 10.20 -16.66 -11.44
CA ASN A 152 9.07 -17.38 -10.81
C ASN A 152 9.49 -18.13 -9.53
N GLN A 153 10.68 -18.73 -9.50
CA GLN A 153 11.20 -19.37 -8.28
C GLN A 153 11.50 -18.33 -7.21
N GLY A 154 12.04 -17.17 -7.59
CA GLY A 154 12.27 -16.05 -6.68
C GLY A 154 10.97 -15.53 -6.08
N MET A 155 9.91 -15.39 -6.89
CA MET A 155 8.58 -15.00 -6.43
C MET A 155 8.04 -15.99 -5.39
N LEU A 156 8.14 -17.30 -5.65
CA LEU A 156 7.70 -18.35 -4.73
C LEU A 156 8.48 -18.33 -3.40
N ILE A 157 9.81 -18.15 -3.46
CA ILE A 157 10.67 -18.05 -2.27
C ILE A 157 10.29 -16.79 -1.47
N GLY A 158 10.17 -15.65 -2.14
CA GLY A 158 9.80 -14.39 -1.52
C GLY A 158 8.42 -14.46 -0.85
N ALA A 159 7.41 -14.96 -1.56
CA ALA A 159 6.07 -15.15 -1.01
C ALA A 159 6.08 -16.07 0.21
N ALA A 160 6.82 -17.18 0.16
CA ALA A 160 6.94 -18.11 1.30
C ALA A 160 7.60 -17.43 2.51
N VAL A 161 8.66 -16.64 2.30
CA VAL A 161 9.34 -15.90 3.36
C VAL A 161 8.41 -14.90 4.03
N VAL A 162 7.69 -14.08 3.24
CA VAL A 162 6.74 -13.10 3.77
C VAL A 162 5.58 -13.78 4.49
N LEU A 163 5.08 -14.88 3.95
CA LEU A 163 3.98 -15.64 4.54
C LEU A 163 4.32 -16.09 5.97
N VAL A 164 5.51 -16.66 6.20
CA VAL A 164 5.86 -17.27 7.50
C VAL A 164 5.71 -16.29 8.66
N TYR A 165 6.36 -15.12 8.63
CA TYR A 165 6.30 -14.21 9.78
C TYR A 165 5.00 -13.39 9.84
N THR A 166 4.30 -13.22 8.71
CA THR A 166 2.99 -12.56 8.67
C THR A 166 1.91 -13.45 9.27
N LEU A 167 1.94 -14.75 8.95
CA LEU A 167 0.97 -15.75 9.41
C LEU A 167 0.92 -15.84 10.93
N PHE A 168 2.07 -15.96 11.58
CA PHE A 168 2.11 -16.18 13.04
C PHE A 168 1.89 -14.90 13.82
N GLY A 169 2.49 -13.79 13.42
CA GLY A 169 2.61 -12.62 14.29
C GLY A 169 1.67 -11.44 14.01
N GLY A 170 0.95 -11.42 12.89
CA GLY A 170 -0.03 -10.38 12.58
C GLY A 170 0.55 -8.96 12.76
N MET A 171 -0.26 -8.04 13.30
CA MET A 171 0.11 -6.64 13.47
C MET A 171 1.33 -6.43 14.40
N TRP A 172 1.52 -7.26 15.42
CA TRP A 172 2.69 -7.14 16.31
C TRP A 172 4.01 -7.44 15.58
N SER A 173 4.02 -8.51 14.77
CA SER A 173 5.17 -8.85 13.92
C SER A 173 5.42 -7.75 12.90
N VAL A 174 4.39 -7.34 12.17
CA VAL A 174 4.47 -6.24 11.19
C VAL A 174 5.02 -4.98 11.85
N ALA A 175 4.53 -4.57 13.02
CA ALA A 175 4.98 -3.35 13.68
C ALA A 175 6.47 -3.40 14.05
N MET A 176 6.95 -4.52 14.60
CA MET A 176 8.34 -4.62 15.06
C MET A 176 9.31 -4.79 13.90
N THR A 177 9.00 -5.67 12.93
CA THR A 177 9.84 -5.83 11.74
C THR A 177 9.91 -4.54 10.96
N THR A 178 8.78 -3.85 10.79
CA THR A 178 8.73 -2.59 10.05
C THR A 178 9.54 -1.48 10.72
N PHE A 179 9.47 -1.37 12.06
CA PHE A 179 10.29 -0.40 12.78
C PHE A 179 11.79 -0.64 12.60
N MET A 180 12.23 -1.91 12.68
CA MET A 180 13.62 -2.28 12.41
C MET A 180 14.00 -2.02 10.95
N GLN A 181 13.16 -2.43 10.00
CA GLN A 181 13.35 -2.28 8.57
C GLN A 181 13.46 -0.81 8.18
N MET A 182 12.62 0.07 8.74
CA MET A 182 12.70 1.51 8.49
C MET A 182 14.10 2.07 8.77
N ILE A 183 14.78 1.63 9.83
CA ILE A 183 16.14 2.09 10.16
C ILE A 183 17.11 1.70 9.04
N VAL A 184 17.03 0.45 8.57
CA VAL A 184 17.88 -0.07 7.47
C VAL A 184 17.59 0.68 6.17
N ILE A 185 16.31 0.94 5.87
CA ILE A 185 15.87 1.63 4.65
C ILE A 185 16.39 3.07 4.64
N VAL A 186 16.11 3.82 5.72
CA VAL A 186 16.43 5.25 5.78
C VAL A 186 17.94 5.48 5.75
N ILE A 187 18.68 4.80 6.63
CA ILE A 187 20.13 4.97 6.71
C ILE A 187 20.79 4.39 5.45
N GLY A 188 20.36 3.20 5.03
CA GLY A 188 20.96 2.49 3.93
C GLY A 188 20.81 3.22 2.60
N LEU A 189 19.59 3.66 2.25
CA LEU A 189 19.36 4.34 0.98
C LEU A 189 19.95 5.75 0.96
N ILE A 190 19.91 6.51 2.07
CA ILE A 190 20.59 7.82 2.12
C ILE A 190 22.08 7.65 1.86
N TRP A 191 22.70 6.67 2.51
CA TRP A 191 24.14 6.44 2.36
C TRP A 191 24.54 5.96 0.97
N VAL A 192 23.77 5.03 0.39
CA VAL A 192 23.97 4.56 -1.00
C VAL A 192 23.81 5.72 -1.98
N THR A 193 22.81 6.58 -1.77
CA THR A 193 22.55 7.79 -2.58
C THR A 193 23.70 8.79 -2.49
N TRP A 194 24.30 8.93 -1.32
CA TRP A 194 25.48 9.77 -1.14
C TRP A 194 26.67 9.29 -1.98
N ILE A 195 26.97 7.99 -1.93
CA ILE A 195 28.04 7.40 -2.75
C ILE A 195 27.74 7.56 -4.24
N ALA A 196 26.51 7.28 -4.66
CA ALA A 196 26.09 7.42 -6.05
C ALA A 196 26.25 8.87 -6.55
N GLY A 197 25.80 9.83 -5.75
CA GLY A 197 25.88 11.25 -6.06
C GLY A 197 27.33 11.72 -6.25
N ASP A 198 28.25 11.27 -5.40
CA ASP A 198 29.68 11.59 -5.55
C ASP A 198 30.26 11.03 -6.86
N MET A 199 29.83 9.83 -7.26
CA MET A 199 30.25 9.21 -8.53
C MET A 199 29.74 9.97 -9.76
N ALA A 200 28.57 10.60 -9.68
CA ALA A 200 27.99 11.43 -10.74
C ALA A 200 28.50 12.89 -10.74
N GLY A 201 29.51 13.21 -9.95
CA GLY A 201 30.08 14.56 -9.88
C GLY A 201 29.36 15.48 -8.88
N GLY A 202 28.67 14.92 -7.89
CA GLY A 202 28.05 15.63 -6.77
C GLY A 202 26.54 15.86 -6.92
N PHE A 203 25.86 16.10 -5.79
CA PHE A 203 24.41 16.28 -5.71
C PHE A 203 23.88 17.42 -6.58
N GLU A 204 24.62 18.53 -6.64
CA GLU A 204 24.24 19.70 -7.44
C GLU A 204 24.22 19.37 -8.94
N THR A 205 25.18 18.56 -9.41
CA THR A 205 25.26 18.12 -10.80
C THR A 205 24.03 17.29 -11.18
N VAL A 206 23.67 16.31 -10.35
CA VAL A 206 22.50 15.45 -10.57
C VAL A 206 21.21 16.27 -10.65
N ILE A 207 20.99 17.16 -9.68
CA ILE A 207 19.75 17.95 -9.60
C ILE A 207 19.69 18.99 -10.73
N SER A 208 20.79 19.68 -11.03
CA SER A 208 20.83 20.73 -12.04
C SER A 208 20.62 20.17 -13.45
N GLN A 209 21.18 19.00 -13.77
CA GLN A 209 20.96 18.32 -15.04
C GLN A 209 19.51 17.83 -15.16
N ALA A 210 18.95 17.21 -14.11
CA ALA A 210 17.56 16.80 -14.10
C ALA A 210 16.61 18.00 -14.30
N ALA A 211 16.92 19.12 -13.66
CA ALA A 211 16.18 20.37 -13.84
C ALA A 211 16.29 20.92 -15.27
N ALA A 212 17.50 20.90 -15.86
CA ALA A 212 17.75 21.36 -17.22
C ALA A 212 17.02 20.53 -18.29
N GLU A 213 16.84 19.23 -18.04
CA GLU A 213 16.03 18.34 -18.87
C GLU A 213 14.52 18.45 -18.61
N GLY A 214 14.09 19.32 -17.70
CA GLY A 214 12.68 19.53 -17.38
C GLY A 214 12.06 18.42 -16.52
N LYS A 215 12.85 17.47 -16.01
CA LYS A 215 12.36 16.33 -15.20
C LYS A 215 11.70 16.76 -13.89
N LEU A 216 11.98 17.97 -13.40
CA LEU A 216 11.40 18.51 -12.16
C LEU A 216 10.08 19.26 -12.37
N ALA A 217 9.60 19.40 -13.62
CA ALA A 217 8.28 19.97 -13.88
C ALA A 217 7.20 19.00 -13.40
N PHE A 218 6.31 19.43 -12.52
CA PHE A 218 5.24 18.58 -11.96
C PHE A 218 3.81 19.03 -12.31
N LEU A 219 3.66 20.27 -12.81
CA LEU A 219 2.37 20.80 -13.22
C LEU A 219 2.02 20.35 -14.65
N PRO A 220 0.74 20.11 -14.95
CA PRO A 220 0.32 19.84 -16.32
C PRO A 220 0.52 21.09 -17.20
N THR A 221 0.56 20.88 -18.50
CA THR A 221 0.43 22.00 -19.45
C THR A 221 -0.98 22.59 -19.37
N LEU A 222 -1.20 23.72 -20.03
CA LEU A 222 -2.52 24.35 -20.10
C LEU A 222 -3.49 23.63 -21.06
N ASP A 223 -3.09 22.46 -21.60
CA ASP A 223 -3.97 21.61 -22.37
C ASP A 223 -5.00 20.91 -21.46
N LEU A 224 -6.25 20.85 -21.92
CA LEU A 224 -7.36 20.34 -21.11
C LEU A 224 -7.22 18.84 -20.83
N ILE A 225 -6.77 18.05 -21.80
CA ILE A 225 -6.65 16.59 -21.66
C ILE A 225 -5.57 16.28 -20.62
N ASP A 226 -4.45 16.99 -20.70
CA ASP A 226 -3.32 16.87 -19.78
C ASP A 226 -3.70 17.27 -18.34
N ILE A 227 -4.50 18.34 -18.16
CA ILE A 227 -5.04 18.71 -16.85
C ILE A 227 -5.96 17.61 -16.31
N ILE A 228 -6.81 17.02 -17.15
CA ILE A 228 -7.73 15.96 -16.74
C ILE A 228 -6.95 14.71 -16.34
N ALA A 229 -5.97 14.29 -17.13
CA ALA A 229 -5.10 13.13 -16.84
C ALA A 229 -4.34 13.32 -15.53
N TRP A 230 -3.81 14.53 -15.29
CA TRP A 230 -3.17 14.88 -14.03
C TRP A 230 -4.14 14.73 -12.84
N ILE A 231 -5.37 15.24 -12.97
CA ILE A 231 -6.41 15.10 -11.94
C ILE A 231 -6.80 13.63 -11.76
N ALA A 232 -6.85 12.85 -12.84
CA ALA A 232 -7.17 11.43 -12.82
C ALA A 232 -6.13 10.64 -12.03
N ALA A 233 -4.85 10.78 -12.38
CA ALA A 233 -3.74 10.13 -11.70
C ALA A 233 -3.70 10.50 -10.21
N PHE A 234 -3.80 11.81 -9.91
CA PHE A 234 -3.81 12.29 -8.53
C PHE A 234 -5.00 11.72 -7.74
N SER A 235 -6.21 11.82 -8.29
CA SER A 235 -7.43 11.39 -7.58
C SER A 235 -7.45 9.88 -7.38
N THR A 236 -6.97 9.10 -8.36
CA THR A 236 -6.90 7.64 -8.30
C THR A 236 -6.06 7.19 -7.12
N MET A 237 -4.84 7.70 -6.98
CA MET A 237 -3.99 7.31 -5.86
C MET A 237 -4.37 8.01 -4.54
N ALA A 238 -4.68 9.32 -4.58
CA ALA A 238 -4.96 10.09 -3.36
C ALA A 238 -6.28 9.73 -2.72
N LEU A 239 -7.37 9.66 -3.50
CA LEU A 239 -8.71 9.41 -2.98
C LEU A 239 -9.05 7.92 -3.02
N GLY A 240 -8.64 7.21 -4.07
CA GLY A 240 -8.89 5.79 -4.23
C GLY A 240 -8.23 4.94 -3.14
N SER A 241 -7.17 5.43 -2.51
CA SER A 241 -6.50 4.71 -1.45
C SER A 241 -6.99 5.02 -0.03
N ILE A 242 -7.81 6.06 0.17
CA ILE A 242 -8.38 6.38 1.49
C ILE A 242 -9.21 5.21 2.07
N PRO A 243 -10.01 4.47 1.27
CA PRO A 243 -10.76 3.30 1.76
C PRO A 243 -9.92 2.05 2.04
N GLN A 244 -8.59 2.12 1.94
CA GLN A 244 -7.75 0.94 2.13
C GLN A 244 -7.70 0.51 3.59
N GLN A 245 -7.75 -0.80 3.80
CA GLN A 245 -7.77 -1.39 5.14
C GLN A 245 -6.45 -1.16 5.87
N ASP A 246 -5.29 -1.22 5.21
CA ASP A 246 -3.97 -1.08 5.83
C ASP A 246 -3.78 0.32 6.46
N VAL A 247 -4.26 1.38 5.80
CA VAL A 247 -4.26 2.76 6.33
C VAL A 247 -5.11 2.82 7.60
N PHE A 248 -6.35 2.33 7.51
CA PHE A 248 -7.27 2.26 8.65
C PHE A 248 -6.67 1.44 9.80
N GLN A 249 -6.07 0.29 9.51
CA GLN A 249 -5.58 -0.66 10.48
C GLN A 249 -4.39 -0.09 11.28
N ARG A 250 -3.50 0.70 10.65
CA ARG A 250 -2.40 1.38 11.36
C ARG A 250 -2.88 2.48 12.28
N VAL A 251 -3.81 3.31 11.81
CA VAL A 251 -4.49 4.32 12.63
C VAL A 251 -5.12 3.65 13.83
N ASN A 252 -5.84 2.55 13.60
CA ASN A 252 -6.56 1.84 14.63
C ASN A 252 -5.64 1.09 15.62
N SER A 253 -4.38 0.81 15.25
CA SER A 253 -3.37 0.21 16.14
C SER A 253 -2.68 1.22 17.08
N SER A 254 -2.95 2.51 16.89
CA SER A 254 -2.36 3.59 17.67
C SER A 254 -2.84 3.61 19.13
N LYS A 255 -1.93 3.92 20.05
CA LYS A 255 -2.21 4.03 21.49
C LYS A 255 -3.27 5.08 21.85
N ASN A 256 -3.36 6.17 21.09
CA ASN A 256 -4.36 7.21 21.27
C ASN A 256 -4.67 7.93 19.96
N GLU A 257 -5.71 8.76 19.99
CA GLU A 257 -6.21 9.52 18.85
C GLU A 257 -5.16 10.47 18.25
N THR A 258 -4.35 11.12 19.10
CA THR A 258 -3.28 12.03 18.66
C THR A 258 -2.25 11.29 17.82
N ILE A 259 -1.84 10.10 18.26
CA ILE A 259 -0.90 9.25 17.53
C ILE A 259 -1.53 8.74 16.23
N ALA A 260 -2.82 8.38 16.25
CA ALA A 260 -3.55 7.96 15.05
C ALA A 260 -3.54 9.03 13.94
N VAL A 261 -3.77 10.29 14.30
CA VAL A 261 -3.76 11.43 13.37
C VAL A 261 -2.33 11.75 12.91
N TRP A 262 -1.45 12.05 13.87
CA TRP A 262 -0.13 12.58 13.54
C TRP A 262 0.85 11.51 13.08
N GLY A 263 0.74 10.27 13.56
CA GLY A 263 1.57 9.16 13.08
C GLY A 263 1.34 8.89 11.60
N THR A 264 0.08 8.94 11.18
CA THR A 264 -0.32 8.80 9.76
C THR A 264 0.10 10.00 8.93
N THR A 265 -0.16 11.22 9.43
CA THR A 265 0.17 12.47 8.72
C THR A 265 1.68 12.60 8.53
N LEU A 266 2.47 12.44 9.59
CA LEU A 266 3.92 12.55 9.52
C LEU A 266 4.53 11.38 8.72
N GLY A 267 3.97 10.17 8.82
CA GLY A 267 4.39 9.06 7.98
C GLY A 267 4.23 9.35 6.48
N GLY A 268 3.09 9.93 6.08
CA GLY A 268 2.84 10.38 4.71
C GLY A 268 3.77 11.51 4.25
N MET A 269 4.06 12.47 5.11
CA MET A 269 5.04 13.52 4.80
C MET A 269 6.46 12.96 4.65
N SER A 270 6.87 12.06 5.56
CA SER A 270 8.16 11.39 5.48
C SER A 270 8.27 10.56 4.20
N TYR A 271 7.19 9.88 3.80
CA TYR A 271 7.12 9.14 2.54
C TYR A 271 7.41 10.06 1.33
N PHE A 272 6.69 11.18 1.21
CA PHE A 272 6.86 12.15 0.13
C PHE A 272 8.31 12.61 -0.04
N PHE A 273 8.95 13.07 1.03
CA PHE A 273 10.31 13.61 0.96
C PHE A 273 11.34 12.50 0.72
N PHE A 274 11.14 11.33 1.30
CA PHE A 274 12.08 10.23 1.15
C PHE A 274 11.98 9.54 -0.22
N ALA A 275 10.83 9.64 -0.90
CA ALA A 275 10.68 9.19 -2.28
C ALA A 275 11.65 9.87 -3.25
N ALA A 276 12.18 11.07 -2.93
CA ALA A 276 13.22 11.72 -3.73
C ALA A 276 14.53 10.91 -3.81
N VAL A 277 14.79 10.03 -2.84
CA VAL A 277 16.04 9.24 -2.75
C VAL A 277 16.19 8.25 -3.92
N PRO A 278 15.25 7.32 -4.19
CA PRO A 278 15.34 6.45 -5.36
C PRO A 278 15.27 7.20 -6.70
N LEU A 279 14.57 8.33 -6.78
CA LEU A 279 14.53 9.16 -8.00
C LEU A 279 15.91 9.76 -8.31
N PHE A 280 16.59 10.28 -7.28
CA PHE A 280 17.96 10.76 -7.39
C PHE A 280 18.90 9.63 -7.84
N LEU A 281 18.77 8.44 -7.25
CA LEU A 281 19.57 7.27 -7.64
C LEU A 281 19.37 6.89 -9.12
N ALA A 282 18.13 6.91 -9.60
CA ALA A 282 17.84 6.57 -10.99
C ALA A 282 18.42 7.59 -11.97
N TYR A 283 18.27 8.88 -11.68
CA TYR A 283 18.88 9.91 -12.52
C TYR A 283 20.41 9.87 -12.46
N THR A 284 20.99 9.54 -11.30
CA THR A 284 22.43 9.27 -11.18
C THR A 284 22.86 8.11 -12.08
N ALA A 285 22.05 7.06 -12.21
CA ALA A 285 22.32 5.96 -13.14
C ALA A 285 22.42 6.46 -14.59
N ASN A 286 21.52 7.36 -15.00
CA ASN A 286 21.50 7.96 -16.33
C ASN A 286 22.72 8.84 -16.62
N ILE A 287 23.27 9.51 -15.59
CA ILE A 287 24.52 10.27 -15.72
C ILE A 287 25.73 9.35 -15.86
N ILE A 288 25.79 8.28 -15.06
CA ILE A 288 26.94 7.38 -15.00
C ILE A 288 27.03 6.51 -16.27
N ASP A 289 25.91 5.94 -16.70
CA ASP A 289 25.86 5.05 -17.87
C ASP A 289 24.51 5.19 -18.61
N PRO A 290 24.38 6.18 -19.50
CA PRO A 290 23.15 6.40 -20.27
C PRO A 290 22.84 5.24 -21.23
N ASP A 291 23.87 4.53 -21.73
CA ASP A 291 23.68 3.40 -22.64
C ASP A 291 23.08 2.20 -21.91
N MET A 292 23.49 1.94 -20.66
CA MET A 292 22.83 0.94 -19.81
C MET A 292 21.38 1.33 -19.55
N VAL A 293 21.10 2.58 -19.19
CA VAL A 293 19.74 3.03 -18.92
C VAL A 293 18.86 2.88 -20.17
N ALA A 294 19.31 3.33 -21.34
CA ALA A 294 18.55 3.21 -22.58
C ALA A 294 18.21 1.74 -22.91
N ARG A 295 19.18 0.83 -22.79
CA ARG A 295 18.94 -0.61 -23.03
C ARG A 295 17.95 -1.21 -22.03
N LEU A 296 18.06 -0.85 -20.74
CA LEU A 296 17.19 -1.42 -19.71
C LEU A 296 15.78 -0.82 -19.75
N MET A 297 15.63 0.45 -20.16
CA MET A 297 14.30 1.03 -20.40
C MET A 297 13.49 0.24 -21.44
N GLU A 298 14.15 -0.30 -22.48
CA GLU A 298 13.48 -1.12 -23.50
C GLU A 298 13.24 -2.58 -23.07
N GLN A 299 14.04 -3.10 -22.13
CA GLN A 299 13.99 -4.52 -21.73
C GLN A 299 13.20 -4.73 -20.44
N ASP A 300 13.68 -4.13 -19.35
CA ASP A 300 13.07 -4.16 -18.03
C ASP A 300 13.66 -3.00 -17.20
N SER A 301 12.89 -1.91 -17.12
CA SER A 301 13.33 -0.68 -16.46
C SER A 301 13.53 -0.86 -14.94
N GLN A 302 12.97 -1.91 -14.34
CA GLN A 302 13.12 -2.22 -12.91
C GLN A 302 14.54 -2.70 -12.58
N LEU A 303 15.32 -3.11 -13.58
CA LEU A 303 16.71 -3.52 -13.41
C LEU A 303 17.69 -2.35 -13.31
N ILE A 304 17.29 -1.12 -13.66
CA ILE A 304 18.20 0.04 -13.71
C ILE A 304 18.95 0.25 -12.38
N LEU A 305 18.23 0.32 -11.26
CA LEU A 305 18.87 0.50 -9.96
C LEU A 305 19.69 -0.74 -9.53
N PRO A 306 19.16 -1.97 -9.56
CA PRO A 306 19.97 -3.16 -9.28
C PRO A 306 21.27 -3.22 -10.10
N THR A 307 21.21 -2.91 -11.39
CA THR A 307 22.36 -2.94 -12.29
C THR A 307 23.36 -1.83 -11.98
N LEU A 308 22.90 -0.59 -11.72
CA LEU A 308 23.76 0.49 -11.24
C LEU A 308 24.58 0.04 -10.02
N ILE A 309 23.89 -0.52 -9.02
CA ILE A 309 24.50 -0.92 -7.76
C ILE A 309 25.52 -2.04 -7.96
N LEU A 310 25.18 -3.07 -8.74
CA LEU A 310 26.04 -4.23 -8.95
C LEU A 310 27.28 -3.92 -9.79
N GLN A 311 27.15 -3.09 -10.81
CA GLN A 311 28.24 -2.82 -11.75
C GLN A 311 29.18 -1.71 -11.27
N TYR A 312 28.63 -0.68 -10.61
CA TYR A 312 29.38 0.55 -10.33
C TYR A 312 29.75 0.73 -8.86
N MET A 313 28.98 0.17 -7.92
CA MET A 313 29.20 0.44 -6.50
C MET A 313 30.08 -0.60 -5.81
N PRO A 314 30.83 -0.19 -4.77
CA PRO A 314 31.63 -1.11 -3.98
C PRO A 314 30.76 -2.13 -3.24
N PHE A 315 31.34 -3.30 -2.95
CA PHE A 315 30.62 -4.45 -2.39
C PHE A 315 29.80 -4.13 -1.12
N TYR A 316 30.32 -3.28 -0.23
CA TYR A 316 29.60 -2.90 0.99
C TYR A 316 28.30 -2.11 0.70
N ALA A 317 28.30 -1.29 -0.35
CA ALA A 317 27.13 -0.50 -0.75
C ALA A 317 26.10 -1.39 -1.42
N GLN A 318 26.55 -2.41 -2.17
CA GLN A 318 25.67 -3.46 -2.70
C GLN A 318 24.93 -4.19 -1.57
N VAL A 319 25.64 -4.63 -0.53
CA VAL A 319 25.03 -5.32 0.62
C VAL A 319 23.97 -4.44 1.29
N ILE A 320 24.28 -3.15 1.50
CA ILE A 320 23.36 -2.22 2.15
C ILE A 320 22.14 -1.91 1.28
N PHE A 321 22.33 -1.66 -0.02
CA PHE A 321 21.23 -1.40 -0.94
C PHE A 321 20.28 -2.60 -1.03
N PHE A 322 20.78 -3.81 -1.29
CA PHE A 322 19.91 -4.98 -1.43
C PHE A 322 19.27 -5.39 -0.09
N GLY A 323 19.96 -5.16 1.04
CA GLY A 323 19.36 -5.28 2.37
C GLY A 323 18.20 -4.30 2.57
N ALA A 324 18.39 -3.02 2.21
CA ALA A 324 17.35 -1.99 2.28
C ALA A 324 16.18 -2.29 1.31
N LEU A 325 16.47 -2.69 0.07
CA LEU A 325 15.47 -3.04 -0.93
C LEU A 325 14.60 -4.22 -0.46
N LEU A 326 15.19 -5.28 0.08
CA LEU A 326 14.40 -6.37 0.65
C LEU A 326 13.62 -5.95 1.90
N SER A 327 14.18 -5.05 2.71
CA SER A 327 13.47 -4.47 3.86
C SER A 327 12.19 -3.78 3.42
N VAL A 328 12.29 -2.92 2.39
CA VAL A 328 11.18 -2.20 1.75
C VAL A 328 10.09 -3.15 1.27
N ILE A 329 10.50 -4.17 0.51
CA ILE A 329 9.55 -5.08 -0.14
C ILE A 329 8.83 -5.94 0.92
N MET A 330 9.57 -6.41 1.94
CA MET A 330 9.01 -7.24 3.02
C MET A 330 8.08 -6.49 3.97
N SER A 331 8.43 -5.26 4.38
CA SER A 331 7.56 -4.44 5.23
C SER A 331 6.23 -4.17 4.53
N THR A 332 6.28 -3.90 3.23
CA THR A 332 5.11 -3.63 2.41
C THR A 332 4.28 -4.89 2.17
N ALA A 333 4.89 -5.98 1.72
CA ALA A 333 4.20 -7.24 1.42
C ALA A 333 3.48 -7.81 2.66
N SER A 334 4.10 -7.76 3.83
CA SER A 334 3.47 -8.28 5.06
C SER A 334 2.24 -7.48 5.51
N GLY A 335 2.31 -6.15 5.46
CA GLY A 335 1.18 -5.28 5.77
C GLY A 335 0.02 -5.45 4.79
N THR A 336 0.34 -5.50 3.50
CA THR A 336 -0.64 -5.62 2.41
C THR A 336 -1.20 -7.03 2.23
N LEU A 337 -0.56 -8.08 2.77
CA LEU A 337 -1.16 -9.41 2.92
C LEU A 337 -2.12 -9.49 4.10
N LEU A 338 -1.77 -8.84 5.22
CA LEU A 338 -2.57 -8.90 6.45
C LEU A 338 -3.90 -8.16 6.30
N ALA A 339 -3.88 -6.96 5.72
CA ALA A 339 -5.06 -6.10 5.58
C ALA A 339 -6.25 -6.76 4.86
N PRO A 340 -6.14 -7.23 3.60
CA PRO A 340 -7.24 -7.90 2.91
C PRO A 340 -7.65 -9.20 3.60
N SER A 341 -6.70 -9.93 4.20
CA SER A 341 -7.02 -11.17 4.91
C SER A 341 -7.90 -10.93 6.13
N VAL A 342 -7.65 -9.83 6.84
CA VAL A 342 -8.48 -9.38 7.97
C VAL A 342 -9.85 -8.90 7.49
N THR A 343 -9.91 -8.08 6.44
CA THR A 343 -11.19 -7.61 5.88
C THR A 343 -12.03 -8.78 5.40
N PHE A 344 -11.43 -9.75 4.72
CA PHE A 344 -12.14 -10.92 4.24
C PHE A 344 -12.62 -11.80 5.41
N SER A 345 -11.77 -12.11 6.39
CA SER A 345 -12.17 -12.98 7.50
C SER A 345 -13.26 -12.36 8.39
N GLU A 346 -13.14 -11.09 8.73
CA GLU A 346 -14.08 -10.39 9.61
C GLU A 346 -15.35 -9.94 8.88
N ASN A 347 -15.23 -9.34 7.68
CA ASN A 347 -16.37 -8.74 7.00
C ASN A 347 -17.02 -9.66 5.98
N VAL A 348 -16.31 -10.63 5.40
CA VAL A 348 -16.91 -11.54 4.41
C VAL A 348 -17.27 -12.85 5.08
N LEU A 349 -16.27 -13.62 5.52
CA LEU A 349 -16.42 -14.98 6.03
C LEU A 349 -17.30 -15.06 7.28
N ARG A 350 -17.13 -14.15 8.25
CA ARG A 350 -17.89 -14.15 9.50
C ARG A 350 -19.40 -13.98 9.30
N GLY A 351 -19.84 -13.34 8.21
CA GLY A 351 -21.26 -13.26 7.90
C GLY A 351 -21.86 -14.55 7.34
N PHE A 352 -21.03 -15.39 6.72
CA PHE A 352 -21.44 -16.72 6.26
C PHE A 352 -21.37 -17.76 7.38
N ILE A 353 -20.60 -17.50 8.44
CA ILE A 353 -20.47 -18.38 9.61
C ILE A 353 -20.83 -17.60 10.89
N PRO A 354 -22.14 -17.41 11.17
CA PRO A 354 -22.59 -16.71 12.37
C PRO A 354 -22.10 -17.41 13.65
N GLY A 355 -21.73 -16.63 14.68
CA GLY A 355 -21.36 -17.17 15.98
C GLY A 355 -19.91 -17.67 16.10
N MET A 356 -19.03 -17.34 15.14
CA MET A 356 -17.60 -17.63 15.25
C MET A 356 -16.99 -17.13 16.58
N SER A 357 -16.32 -18.05 17.29
CA SER A 357 -15.50 -17.73 18.45
C SER A 357 -14.25 -16.93 18.04
N ASP A 358 -13.60 -16.25 19.01
CA ASP A 358 -12.36 -15.52 18.76
C ASP A 358 -11.25 -16.43 18.19
N ARG A 359 -11.12 -17.64 18.73
CA ARG A 359 -10.16 -18.64 18.25
C ARG A 359 -10.44 -19.07 16.81
N SER A 360 -11.72 -19.24 16.46
CA SER A 360 -12.14 -19.59 15.10
C SER A 360 -11.87 -18.45 14.11
N LEU A 361 -12.08 -17.19 14.53
CA LEU A 361 -11.79 -16.00 13.72
C LEU A 361 -10.30 -15.83 13.48
N LEU A 362 -9.47 -15.99 14.51
CA LEU A 362 -8.02 -15.94 14.38
C LEU A 362 -7.50 -17.03 13.44
N LEU A 363 -7.99 -18.27 13.58
CA LEU A 363 -7.62 -19.36 12.67
C LEU A 363 -8.06 -19.08 11.24
N SER A 364 -9.29 -18.59 11.04
CA SER A 364 -9.82 -18.28 9.72
C SER A 364 -9.03 -17.15 9.05
N THR A 365 -8.62 -16.14 9.81
CA THR A 365 -7.77 -15.06 9.32
C THR A 365 -6.42 -15.60 8.86
N ARG A 366 -5.79 -16.49 9.64
CA ARG A 366 -4.52 -17.14 9.24
C ARG A 366 -4.66 -17.99 7.98
N ILE A 367 -5.73 -18.77 7.87
CA ILE A 367 -6.03 -19.54 6.65
C ILE A 367 -6.22 -18.58 5.46
N THR A 368 -6.92 -17.47 5.67
CA THR A 368 -7.13 -16.46 4.63
C THR A 368 -5.80 -15.85 4.16
N VAL A 369 -4.86 -15.57 5.07
CA VAL A 369 -3.51 -15.11 4.70
C VAL A 369 -2.83 -16.11 3.76
N VAL A 370 -2.86 -17.41 4.09
CA VAL A 370 -2.26 -18.46 3.24
C VAL A 370 -2.92 -18.48 1.86
N VAL A 371 -4.25 -18.51 1.81
CA VAL A 371 -5.02 -18.55 0.55
C VAL A 371 -4.75 -17.31 -0.29
N PHE A 372 -4.75 -16.12 0.33
CA PHE A 372 -4.51 -14.86 -0.36
C PHE A 372 -3.08 -14.78 -0.90
N THR A 373 -2.07 -15.26 -0.15
CA THR A 373 -0.69 -15.38 -0.66
C THR A 373 -0.63 -16.29 -1.88
N VAL A 374 -1.32 -17.44 -1.88
CA VAL A 374 -1.36 -18.33 -3.05
C VAL A 374 -1.98 -17.63 -4.26
N LEU A 375 -3.12 -16.95 -4.08
CA LEU A 375 -3.81 -16.23 -5.16
C LEU A 375 -2.96 -15.10 -5.74
N VAL A 376 -2.34 -14.30 -4.88
CA VAL A 376 -1.44 -13.21 -5.29
C VAL A 376 -0.20 -13.74 -6.00
N THR A 377 0.38 -14.83 -5.50
CA THR A 377 1.59 -15.41 -6.13
C THR A 377 1.23 -15.99 -7.50
N TRP A 378 0.09 -16.65 -7.61
CA TRP A 378 -0.44 -17.09 -8.89
C TRP A 378 -0.65 -15.92 -9.86
N TYR A 379 -1.31 -14.84 -9.41
CA TYR A 379 -1.52 -13.63 -10.21
C TYR A 379 -0.18 -13.00 -10.63
N ALA A 380 0.79 -12.85 -9.72
CA ALA A 380 2.12 -12.33 -10.02
C ALA A 380 2.85 -13.16 -11.09
N THR A 381 2.83 -14.49 -10.96
CA THR A 381 3.50 -15.40 -11.92
C THR A 381 2.78 -15.53 -13.27
N SER A 382 1.52 -15.13 -13.34
CA SER A 382 0.69 -15.21 -14.55
C SER A 382 0.51 -13.86 -15.24
N SER A 383 0.90 -12.77 -14.58
CA SER A 383 0.78 -11.40 -15.08
C SER A 383 1.99 -11.02 -15.93
N GLY A 384 1.75 -10.30 -17.03
CA GLY A 384 2.79 -9.63 -17.81
C GLY A 384 2.91 -8.13 -17.50
N SER A 385 2.08 -7.60 -16.61
CA SER A 385 2.07 -6.17 -16.26
C SER A 385 3.29 -5.75 -15.46
N SER A 386 3.68 -4.48 -15.61
CA SER A 386 4.74 -3.89 -14.80
C SER A 386 4.32 -3.72 -13.33
N ILE A 387 5.28 -3.56 -12.42
CA ILE A 387 5.00 -3.30 -10.99
C ILE A 387 4.09 -2.07 -10.83
N HIS A 388 4.34 -1.02 -11.60
CA HIS A 388 3.56 0.23 -11.53
C HIS A 388 2.11 0.01 -11.97
N GLU A 389 1.89 -0.63 -13.13
CA GLU A 389 0.54 -0.95 -13.62
C GLU A 389 -0.26 -1.80 -12.63
N MET A 390 0.39 -2.80 -12.01
CA MET A 390 -0.24 -3.66 -11.03
C MET A 390 -0.75 -2.86 -9.82
N VAL A 391 0.01 -1.84 -9.39
CA VAL A 391 -0.38 -1.01 -8.26
C VAL A 391 -1.43 0.04 -8.66
N GLU A 392 -1.28 0.72 -9.80
CA GLU A 392 -2.23 1.75 -10.20
C GLU A 392 -3.64 1.17 -10.44
N ASN A 393 -3.71 0.02 -11.12
CA ASN A 393 -4.97 -0.68 -11.38
C ASN A 393 -5.69 -1.11 -10.10
N ALA A 394 -4.96 -1.36 -9.01
CA ALA A 394 -5.53 -1.70 -7.72
C ALA A 394 -6.47 -0.61 -7.20
N TYR A 395 -6.13 0.66 -7.36
CA TYR A 395 -6.86 1.76 -6.71
C TYR A 395 -8.03 2.31 -7.52
N ARG A 396 -8.13 1.97 -8.81
CA ARG A 396 -9.25 2.36 -9.68
C ARG A 396 -10.59 1.84 -9.14
N ILE A 397 -10.64 0.58 -8.69
CA ILE A 397 -11.86 -0.03 -8.13
C ILE A 397 -12.34 0.66 -6.85
N THR A 398 -11.42 1.03 -5.96
CA THR A 398 -11.77 1.66 -4.68
C THR A 398 -12.11 3.14 -4.86
N LEU A 399 -11.52 3.82 -5.85
CA LEU A 399 -11.95 5.16 -6.25
C LEU A 399 -13.41 5.16 -6.73
N ALA A 400 -13.73 4.29 -7.69
CA ALA A 400 -15.05 4.22 -8.30
C ALA A 400 -16.13 3.69 -7.33
N GLY A 401 -15.78 2.72 -6.49
CA GLY A 401 -16.74 2.01 -5.64
C GLY A 401 -16.82 2.48 -4.19
N ALA A 402 -15.67 2.72 -3.53
CA ALA A 402 -15.61 2.78 -2.06
C ALA A 402 -15.41 4.19 -1.49
N PHE A 403 -14.69 5.06 -2.20
CA PHE A 403 -14.34 6.39 -1.69
C PHE A 403 -15.57 7.25 -1.37
N VAL A 404 -16.51 7.36 -2.31
CA VAL A 404 -17.72 8.19 -2.11
C VAL A 404 -18.58 7.68 -0.95
N PRO A 405 -18.93 6.37 -0.85
CA PRO A 405 -19.62 5.84 0.33
C PRO A 405 -18.92 6.12 1.65
N LEU A 406 -17.59 6.06 1.69
CA LEU A 406 -16.81 6.35 2.90
C LEU A 406 -16.89 7.84 3.28
N ALA A 407 -16.53 8.72 2.35
CA ALA A 407 -16.48 10.17 2.60
C ALA A 407 -17.87 10.73 2.91
N ALA A 408 -18.87 10.40 2.10
CA ALA A 408 -20.25 10.85 2.33
C ALA A 408 -20.82 10.25 3.62
N GLY A 409 -20.50 9.01 3.95
CA GLY A 409 -20.97 8.36 5.17
C GLY A 409 -20.49 9.08 6.43
N LEU A 410 -19.24 9.59 6.43
CA LEU A 410 -18.63 10.27 7.57
C LEU A 410 -19.09 11.72 7.69
N PHE A 411 -19.17 12.44 6.56
CA PHE A 411 -19.31 13.90 6.58
C PHE A 411 -20.67 14.40 6.09
N TRP A 412 -21.46 13.58 5.39
CA TRP A 412 -22.76 13.97 4.87
C TRP A 412 -23.93 13.31 5.63
N LYS A 413 -24.69 14.14 6.33
CA LYS A 413 -25.81 13.70 7.19
C LYS A 413 -26.90 12.93 6.43
N ARG A 414 -27.09 13.22 5.13
CA ARG A 414 -28.12 12.59 4.29
C ARG A 414 -27.67 11.28 3.62
N ALA A 415 -26.39 10.90 3.74
CA ALA A 415 -25.95 9.60 3.22
C ALA A 415 -26.79 8.48 3.85
N ASN A 416 -27.22 7.52 3.04
CA ASN A 416 -28.14 6.46 3.48
C ASN A 416 -27.91 5.19 2.65
N ASN A 417 -28.64 4.12 2.97
CA ASN A 417 -28.50 2.82 2.30
C ASN A 417 -28.72 2.88 0.79
N LEU A 418 -29.71 3.65 0.33
CA LEU A 418 -30.01 3.82 -1.10
C LEU A 418 -28.90 4.60 -1.81
N GLY A 419 -28.45 5.71 -1.22
CA GLY A 419 -27.32 6.49 -1.72
C GLY A 419 -26.05 5.67 -1.84
N ALA A 420 -25.72 4.86 -0.82
CA ALA A 420 -24.57 3.97 -0.88
C ALA A 420 -24.71 2.90 -1.97
N ALA A 421 -25.89 2.26 -2.08
CA ALA A 421 -26.13 1.25 -3.12
C ALA A 421 -26.01 1.83 -4.53
N LEU A 422 -26.64 3.00 -4.78
CA LEU A 422 -26.56 3.68 -6.07
C LEU A 422 -25.14 4.15 -6.38
N ALA A 423 -24.41 4.69 -5.39
CA ALA A 423 -23.02 5.09 -5.56
C ALA A 423 -22.14 3.92 -6.03
N ILE A 424 -22.26 2.77 -5.35
CA ILE A 424 -21.49 1.56 -5.67
C ILE A 424 -21.85 1.04 -7.07
N VAL A 425 -23.15 0.86 -7.35
CA VAL A 425 -23.61 0.28 -8.62
C VAL A 425 -23.29 1.21 -9.78
N CYS A 426 -23.64 2.50 -9.70
CA CYS A 426 -23.38 3.45 -10.77
C CYS A 426 -21.89 3.67 -10.98
N GLY A 427 -21.10 3.78 -9.89
CA GLY A 427 -19.66 4.00 -9.98
C GLY A 427 -18.93 2.81 -10.61
N LEU A 428 -19.12 1.60 -10.08
CA LEU A 428 -18.46 0.41 -10.60
C LEU A 428 -18.94 0.04 -12.00
N ALA A 429 -20.25 0.12 -12.28
CA ALA A 429 -20.76 -0.19 -13.61
C ALA A 429 -20.23 0.79 -14.66
N THR A 430 -20.21 2.09 -14.36
CA THR A 430 -19.69 3.09 -15.31
C THR A 430 -18.21 2.87 -15.58
N TRP A 431 -17.40 2.66 -14.53
CA TRP A 431 -15.98 2.38 -14.68
C TRP A 431 -15.74 1.11 -15.51
N ILE A 432 -16.34 -0.03 -15.12
CA ILE A 432 -16.14 -1.31 -15.81
C ILE A 432 -16.61 -1.25 -17.26
N LEU A 433 -17.77 -0.65 -17.54
CA LEU A 433 -18.28 -0.56 -18.91
C LEU A 433 -17.37 0.30 -19.79
N LEU A 434 -16.85 1.42 -19.27
CA LEU A 434 -15.92 2.26 -20.02
C LEU A 434 -14.57 1.55 -20.22
N GLU A 435 -14.04 0.87 -19.21
CA GLU A 435 -12.81 0.08 -19.35
C GLU A 435 -12.95 -1.01 -20.44
N LEU A 436 -14.13 -1.63 -20.56
CA LEU A 436 -14.37 -2.71 -21.52
C LEU A 436 -14.66 -2.22 -22.94
N PHE A 437 -15.34 -1.08 -23.10
CA PHE A 437 -15.83 -0.62 -24.40
C PHE A 437 -15.08 0.61 -24.95
N ILE A 438 -14.43 1.40 -24.09
CA ILE A 438 -13.71 2.62 -24.45
C ILE A 438 -12.41 2.73 -23.60
N PRO A 439 -11.49 1.73 -23.69
CA PRO A 439 -10.25 1.76 -22.91
C PRO A 439 -9.30 2.90 -23.30
N GLU A 440 -9.33 3.32 -24.57
CA GLU A 440 -8.48 4.39 -25.13
C GLU A 440 -9.22 5.75 -25.20
N GLY A 441 -10.16 6.00 -24.29
CA GLY A 441 -10.84 7.29 -24.23
C GLY A 441 -9.90 8.42 -23.78
N ASP A 442 -10.21 9.66 -24.20
CA ASP A 442 -9.45 10.86 -23.82
C ASP A 442 -9.42 11.14 -22.31
N ILE A 443 -10.33 10.51 -21.55
CA ILE A 443 -10.45 10.65 -20.10
C ILE A 443 -10.52 9.25 -19.49
N GLU A 444 -9.79 9.07 -18.40
CA GLU A 444 -9.63 7.80 -17.75
C GLU A 444 -10.98 7.29 -17.16
N PRO A 445 -11.37 6.03 -17.43
CA PRO A 445 -12.64 5.44 -17.02
C PRO A 445 -13.00 5.63 -15.53
N GLN A 446 -12.01 5.59 -14.63
CA GLN A 446 -12.22 5.69 -13.20
C GLN A 446 -12.73 7.07 -12.75
N LEU A 447 -12.46 8.15 -13.49
CA LEU A 447 -13.02 9.48 -13.18
C LEU A 447 -14.53 9.52 -13.44
N TYR A 448 -14.99 8.91 -14.54
CA TYR A 448 -16.42 8.75 -14.80
C TYR A 448 -17.07 7.87 -13.73
N GLY A 449 -16.41 6.79 -13.30
CA GLY A 449 -16.84 5.98 -12.17
C GLY A 449 -17.00 6.79 -10.89
N LEU A 450 -16.01 7.61 -10.54
CA LEU A 450 -16.07 8.50 -9.38
C LEU A 450 -17.24 9.48 -9.47
N ALA A 451 -17.43 10.13 -10.63
CA ALA A 451 -18.52 11.06 -10.85
C ALA A 451 -19.89 10.38 -10.76
N ALA A 452 -20.05 9.21 -11.39
CA ALA A 452 -21.27 8.41 -11.32
C ALA A 452 -21.57 7.94 -9.89
N SER A 453 -20.54 7.58 -9.13
CA SER A 453 -20.63 7.23 -7.71
C SER A 453 -21.12 8.41 -6.87
N ALA A 454 -20.55 9.60 -7.08
CA ALA A 454 -20.98 10.84 -6.42
C ALA A 454 -22.43 11.21 -6.75
N LEU A 455 -22.82 11.10 -8.02
CA LEU A 455 -24.20 11.34 -8.47
C LEU A 455 -25.17 10.32 -7.86
N GLY A 456 -24.81 9.03 -7.85
CA GLY A 456 -25.60 7.97 -7.23
C GLY A 456 -25.81 8.21 -5.73
N MET A 457 -24.75 8.60 -5.02
CA MET A 457 -24.82 9.01 -3.60
C MET A 457 -25.76 10.20 -3.42
N LEU A 458 -25.61 11.24 -4.24
CA LEU A 458 -26.42 12.45 -4.15
C LEU A 458 -27.90 12.15 -4.39
N VAL A 459 -28.23 11.46 -5.48
CA VAL A 459 -29.62 11.10 -5.83
C VAL A 459 -30.23 10.21 -4.76
N GLY A 460 -29.57 9.12 -4.38
CA GLY A 460 -30.10 8.19 -3.38
C GLY A 460 -30.13 8.78 -1.96
N GLY A 461 -29.18 9.65 -1.62
CA GLY A 461 -29.15 10.39 -0.37
C GLY A 461 -30.31 11.38 -0.21
N LEU A 462 -30.71 12.01 -1.32
CA LEU A 462 -31.85 12.94 -1.36
C LEU A 462 -33.21 12.25 -1.46
N ALA A 463 -33.30 11.14 -2.22
CA ALA A 463 -34.55 10.40 -2.41
C ALA A 463 -34.84 9.39 -1.29
N GLY A 464 -33.79 8.84 -0.67
CA GLY A 464 -33.91 7.82 0.36
C GLY A 464 -34.28 8.39 1.73
N LYS A 465 -34.83 7.54 2.60
CA LYS A 465 -35.09 7.90 4.00
C LYS A 465 -33.76 8.20 4.69
N SER A 466 -33.71 9.33 5.40
CA SER A 466 -32.55 9.69 6.23
C SER A 466 -32.46 8.75 7.43
N GLU A 467 -31.78 7.63 7.28
CA GLU A 467 -31.40 6.77 8.40
C GLU A 467 -30.21 7.39 9.11
N HIS A 468 -30.49 8.25 10.10
CA HIS A 468 -29.47 8.76 11.01
C HIS A 468 -29.10 7.68 12.02
N HIS A 469 -28.35 6.66 11.58
CA HIS A 469 -27.62 5.82 12.50
C HIS A 469 -26.40 6.60 12.98
N ARG A 470 -26.54 7.30 14.13
CA ARG A 470 -25.36 7.69 14.89
C ARG A 470 -24.62 6.39 15.20
N PRO A 471 -23.34 6.24 14.83
CA PRO A 471 -22.56 5.08 15.21
C PRO A 471 -22.53 5.05 16.73
N ARG A 472 -23.35 4.20 17.36
CA ARG A 472 -23.19 3.87 18.77
C ARG A 472 -21.82 3.21 18.86
N ALA A 473 -20.98 3.68 19.79
CA ALA A 473 -19.67 3.10 20.06
C ALA A 473 -19.85 1.57 20.11
N GLY A 474 -19.24 0.87 19.14
CA GLY A 474 -19.51 -0.54 18.92
C GLY A 474 -19.23 -1.31 20.20
N HIS A 475 -20.26 -1.88 20.81
CA HIS A 475 -20.08 -2.98 21.76
C HIS A 475 -19.66 -4.19 20.93
N HIS A 476 -18.39 -4.23 20.50
CA HIS A 476 -17.81 -5.45 19.98
C HIS A 476 -17.84 -6.48 21.10
N HIS A 477 -18.51 -7.61 20.88
CA HIS A 477 -18.48 -8.76 21.79
C HIS A 477 -17.06 -9.26 22.08
N ALA A 478 -16.07 -8.96 21.22
CA ALA A 478 -14.66 -9.24 21.48
C ALA A 478 -14.04 -8.34 22.57
N ALA A 479 -14.54 -7.12 22.76
CA ALA A 479 -14.06 -6.21 23.82
C ALA A 479 -14.65 -6.55 25.20
N ALA A 480 -15.78 -7.26 25.26
CA ALA A 480 -16.43 -7.64 26.51
C ALA A 480 -15.74 -8.83 27.22
N ALA A 481 -14.87 -9.57 26.52
CA ALA A 481 -14.21 -10.76 27.07
C ALA A 481 -12.84 -10.48 27.74
N THR A 482 -12.34 -9.25 27.72
CA THR A 482 -11.00 -8.88 28.22
C THR A 482 -10.98 -8.25 29.61
N HIS A 483 -12.05 -8.36 30.41
CA HIS A 483 -11.92 -8.10 31.84
C HIS A 483 -11.14 -9.25 32.48
N HIS A 484 -9.82 -9.09 32.54
CA HIS A 484 -8.96 -9.88 33.39
C HIS A 484 -9.51 -9.86 34.81
N HIS A 485 -9.87 -11.03 35.32
CA HIS A 485 -9.94 -11.28 36.75
C HIS A 485 -8.56 -10.97 37.34
N THR A 486 -8.42 -9.81 37.98
CA THR A 486 -7.38 -9.58 38.96
C THR A 486 -7.61 -10.53 40.13
N ARG A 487 -6.73 -11.52 40.28
CA ARG A 487 -6.40 -12.15 41.55
C ARG A 487 -4.90 -12.17 41.70
#